data_AF-A0A6C0QUB8-F1
#
_entry.id   AF-A0A6C0QUB8-F1
#
_cell.length_a   1.000
_cell.length_b   1.000
_cell.length_c   1.000
_cell.angle_alpha   90.00
_cell.angle_beta   90.00
_cell.angle_gamma   90.00
#
_symmetry.space_group_name_H-M   'P 1'
#
loop_
_entity.id
_entity.type
_entity.pdbx_description
1 polymer ?
#
loop_
_entity_poly.entity_id
_entity_poly.type
_entity_poly.pdbx_seq_one_letter_code
_entity_poly.pdbx_strand_id
1 'polypeptide(L)' 'MYVIMIDGEPRMKEGSTMRTYKTKDTAEKWAREITRYWSYKSRKVEIAEVSFSPIKTIGEGGTQ' A
#
# COMPACT_ATOMS: atom_id res chain seq x y z
N MET A 1 -5.10 3.21 5.89
CA MET A 1 -4.33 3.65 4.69
C MET A 1 -4.60 2.65 3.59
N TYR A 2 -4.46 3.01 2.31
CA TYR A 2 -4.75 2.12 1.19
C TYR A 2 -3.52 1.94 0.32
N VAL A 3 -3.34 0.75 -0.24
CA VAL A 3 -2.25 0.43 -1.16
C VAL A 3 -2.79 -0.27 -2.40
N ILE A 4 -2.09 -0.08 -3.51
CA ILE A 4 -2.42 -0.74 -4.78
C ILE A 4 -1.61 -2.03 -4.84
N MET A 5 -2.28 -3.14 -5.09
CA MET A 5 -1.67 -4.44 -5.30
C MET A 5 -1.81 -4.86 -6.76
N ILE A 6 -0.81 -5.55 -7.29
CA ILE A 6 -0.78 -6.10 -8.64
C ILE A 6 -0.42 -7.58 -8.49
N ASP A 7 -1.33 -8.47 -8.90
CA ASP A 7 -1.24 -9.93 -8.72
C ASP A 7 -0.97 -10.37 -7.27
N GLY A 8 -1.60 -9.67 -6.33
CA GLY A 8 -1.46 -9.96 -4.89
C GLY A 8 -0.22 -9.36 -4.24
N GLU A 9 0.68 -8.75 -5.00
CA GLU A 9 1.87 -8.09 -4.47
C GLU A 9 1.69 -6.57 -4.41
N PRO A 10 2.14 -5.89 -3.34
CA PRO A 10 2.09 -4.45 -3.26
C PRO A 10 2.91 -3.83 -4.40
N ARG A 11 2.33 -2.88 -5.11
CA ARG A 11 3.05 -2.19 -6.18
C ARG A 11 4.21 -1.40 -5.58
N MET A 12 5.43 -1.91 -5.76
CA MET A 12 6.66 -1.20 -5.52
C MET A 12 7.32 -0.92 -6.86
N LYS A 13 7.74 0.33 -7.10
CA LYS A 13 8.70 0.60 -8.16
C LYS A 13 10.06 0.12 -7.63
N GLU A 14 10.87 -0.54 -8.46
CA GLU A 14 12.19 -1.01 -8.05
C GLU A 14 12.98 0.11 -7.34
N GLY A 15 13.50 -0.19 -6.14
CA GLY A 15 14.21 0.78 -5.29
C GLY A 15 13.33 1.85 -4.60
N SER A 16 12.00 1.73 -4.63
CA SER A 16 11.08 2.71 -4.02
C SER A 16 10.26 2.11 -2.88
N THR A 17 9.93 2.94 -1.90
CA THR A 17 9.01 2.61 -0.81
C THR A 17 7.59 2.38 -1.35
N MET A 18 6.87 1.47 -0.70
CA MET A 18 5.47 1.19 -0.97
C MET A 18 4.63 2.47 -0.90
N ARG A 19 3.89 2.77 -1.98
CA ARG A 19 3.06 3.97 -2.04
C ARG A 19 1.74 3.72 -1.30
N THR A 20 1.47 4.54 -0.29
CA THR A 20 0.22 4.51 0.46
C THR A 20 -0.65 5.72 0.11
N TYR A 21 -1.97 5.52 0.21
CA TYR A 21 -2.99 6.52 -0.07
C TYR A 21 -3.88 6.70 1.15
N LYS A 22 -4.31 7.93 1.41
CA LYS A 22 -5.15 8.24 2.59
C LYS A 22 -6.57 7.71 2.43
N THR A 23 -7.11 7.74 1.21
CA THR A 23 -8.49 7.35 0.91
C THR A 23 -8.55 6.29 -0.18
N LYS A 24 -9.59 5.46 -0.13
CA LYS A 24 -9.84 4.41 -1.12
C LYS A 24 -10.04 4.99 -2.52
N ASP A 25 -10.84 6.05 -2.66
CA ASP A 25 -11.09 6.74 -3.94
C ASP A 25 -9.79 7.18 -4.64
N THR A 26 -8.84 7.74 -3.88
CA THR A 26 -7.56 8.15 -4.47
C THR A 26 -6.77 6.92 -4.94
N ALA A 27 -6.75 5.83 -4.16
CA ALA A 27 -6.10 4.59 -4.59
C ALA A 27 -6.78 4.00 -5.85
N GLU A 28 -8.11 4.07 -5.96
CA GLU A 28 -8.89 3.59 -7.11
C GLU A 28 -8.62 4.38 -8.39
N LYS A 29 -8.54 5.71 -8.28
CA LYS A 29 -8.17 6.56 -9.43
C LYS A 29 -6.78 6.21 -9.94
N TRP A 30 -5.80 6.11 -9.04
CA TRP A 30 -4.45 5.71 -9.42
C TRP A 30 -4.41 4.30 -9.99
N ALA A 31 -5.09 3.32 -9.39
CA ALA A 31 -5.16 1.94 -9.90
C ALA A 31 -5.70 1.88 -11.33
N ARG A 32 -6.74 2.67 -11.66
CA ARG A 32 -7.29 2.77 -13.02
C ARG A 32 -6.28 3.37 -14.00
N GLU A 33 -5.61 4.46 -13.63
CA GLU A 33 -4.58 5.08 -14.48
C GLU A 33 -3.44 4.11 -14.76
N ILE A 34 -2.99 3.39 -13.73
CA ILE A 34 -1.94 2.39 -13.82
C ILE A 34 -2.33 1.26 -14.79
N THR A 35 -3.56 0.76 -14.65
CA THR A 35 -4.09 -0.29 -15.53
C THR A 35 -4.14 0.18 -16.99
N ARG A 36 -4.48 1.47 -17.20
CA ARG A 36 -4.56 2.07 -18.54
C ARG A 36 -3.20 2.30 -19.19
N TYR A 37 -2.23 2.84 -18.45
CA TYR A 37 -0.95 3.30 -19.00
C TYR A 37 0.14 2.23 -19.06
N TRP A 38 0.13 1.25 -18.13
CA TRP A 38 1.26 0.33 -17.94
C TRP A 38 1.00 -1.08 -18.47
N SER A 39 -0.03 -1.25 -19.32
CA SER A 39 -0.40 -2.56 -19.89
C SER A 39 -0.60 -3.69 -18.86
N TYR A 40 -0.96 -3.34 -17.62
CA TYR A 40 -1.42 -4.28 -16.60
C TYR A 40 -2.79 -4.87 -16.90
N LYS A 41 -3.27 -4.81 -18.16
CA LYS A 41 -4.58 -5.31 -18.58
C LYS A 41 -4.77 -6.79 -18.31
N SER A 42 -3.69 -7.57 -18.28
CA SER A 42 -3.72 -9.00 -17.93
C SER A 42 -3.36 -9.30 -16.48
N ARG A 43 -3.05 -8.28 -15.66
CA ARG A 43 -2.70 -8.44 -14.25
C ARG A 43 -3.85 -8.02 -13.37
N LYS A 44 -4.03 -8.71 -12.24
CA LYS A 44 -5.11 -8.39 -11.31
C LYS A 44 -4.70 -7.20 -10.45
N VAL A 45 -5.34 -6.05 -10.66
CA VAL A 45 -5.11 -4.84 -9.85
C VAL A 45 -6.14 -4.76 -8.74
N GLU A 46 -5.68 -4.71 -7.50
CA GLU A 46 -6.50 -4.71 -6.29
C GLU A 46 -6.10 -3.57 -5.35
N ILE A 47 -6.97 -3.25 -4.39
CA ILE A 47 -6.66 -2.27 -3.35
C ILE A 47 -6.82 -2.94 -2.01
N ALA A 48 -5.74 -2.91 -1.23
CA ALA A 48 -5.75 -3.39 0.14
C ALA A 48 -5.79 -2.21 1.10
N GLU A 49 -6.62 -2.32 2.14
CA GLU A 49 -6.56 -1.43 3.28
C GLU A 49 -5.47 -1.94 4.24
N VAL A 50 -4.50 -1.09 4.53
CA VAL A 50 -3.46 -1.33 5.52
C VAL A 50 -3.69 -0.44 6.73
N SER A 51 -3.75 -1.07 7.90
CA SER A 51 -3.81 -0.41 9.18
C SER A 51 -2.48 -0.61 9.88
N PHE A 52 -1.73 0.47 10.06
CA PHE A 52 -0.55 0.43 10.92
C PHE A 52 -1.03 0.53 12.36
N SER A 53 -0.96 -0.58 13.08
CA SER A 53 -0.97 -0.53 14.54
C SER A 53 0.41 -0.04 14.97
N PRO A 54 0.54 1.13 15.62
CA PRO A 54 1.81 1.49 16.21
C PRO A 54 2.19 0.40 17.21
N ILE A 55 3.37 -0.17 17.05
CA ILE A 55 3.95 -1.05 18.07
C ILE A 55 4.05 -0.16 19.32
N LYS A 56 3.29 -0.47 20.36
CA LYS A 56 3.52 0.15 21.67
C LYS A 56 4.94 -0.24 22.06
N THR A 57 5.87 0.70 21.96
CA THR A 57 7.15 0.58 22.65
C THR A 57 6.80 0.42 24.13
N ILE A 58 6.86 -0.81 24.63
CA ILE A 58 6.97 -1.05 26.05
C ILE A 58 8.28 -0.40 26.47
N GLY A 59 8.17 0.81 27.02
CA GLY A 59 9.29 1.41 27.72
C GLY A 59 9.57 0.53 28.93
N GLU A 60 10.57 -0.35 28.81
CA GLU A 60 11.24 -0.92 29.97
C GLU A 60 12.04 0.21 30.64
N GLY A 61 11.33 1.04 31.39
CA GLY A 61 11.89 1.92 32.40
C GLY A 61 11.44 1.39 33.75
N GLY A 62 12.38 0.77 34.48
CA GLY A 62 12.10 0.21 35.80
C GLY A 62 13.33 -0.40 36.44
N THR A 63 14.44 0.35 36.51
CA THR A 63 15.50 0.09 37.48
C THR A 63 14.98 0.44 38.87
N GLN A 64 14.99 -0.51 39.81
CA GLN A 64 15.20 -0.27 41.25
C GLN A 64 15.81 -1.52 41.86
#